data_AF-A0A062I697-F1
#
_entry.id   AF-A0A062I697-F1
#
_cell.length_a   1.000
_cell.length_b   1.000
_cell.length_c   1.000
_cell.angle_alpha   90.00
_cell.angle_beta   90.00
_cell.angle_gamma   90.00
#
_symmetry.space_group_name_H-M   'P 1'
#
loop_
_entity.id
_entity.type
_entity.pdbx_description
1 polymer ?
#
loop_
_entity_poly.entity_id
_entity_poly.type
_entity_poly.pdbx_seq_one_letter_code
_entity_poly.pdbx_strand_id
1 'polypeptide(L)' 'MPRTMLTDQHWQKLKVILRNLSIHHNSNLRNFIEAILYRIRTGCPWRDIPCCFGHSNSIFKRFNR' A
#
# COMPACT_ATOMS: atom_id res chain seq x y z
N MET A 1 -9.53 0.10 -13.88
CA MET A 1 -9.08 0.10 -12.47
C MET A 1 -7.73 -0.60 -12.40
N PRO A 2 -6.73 -0.09 -11.66
CA PRO A 2 -5.45 -0.79 -11.53
C PRO A 2 -5.68 -2.17 -10.88
N ARG A 3 -5.05 -3.23 -11.40
CA ARG A 3 -5.14 -4.57 -10.82
C ARG A 3 -4.57 -4.54 -9.40
N THR A 4 -5.42 -4.83 -8.42
CA THR A 4 -5.00 -5.07 -7.04
C THR A 4 -4.40 -6.47 -6.96
N MET A 5 -3.19 -6.58 -6.39
CA MET A 5 -2.50 -7.87 -6.26
C MET A 5 -2.78 -8.56 -4.92
N LEU A 6 -3.30 -7.81 -3.94
CA LEU A 6 -3.59 -8.30 -2.61
C LEU A 6 -4.99 -8.92 -2.56
N THR A 7 -5.06 -10.23 -2.72
CA THR A 7 -6.27 -10.98 -2.35
C THR A 7 -6.45 -10.94 -0.84
N ASP A 8 -7.69 -11.11 -0.37
CA ASP A 8 -8.00 -11.05 1.07
C ASP A 8 -7.23 -12.09 1.89
N GLN A 9 -6.94 -13.26 1.31
CA GLN A 9 -6.11 -14.29 1.94
C GLN A 9 -4.67 -13.83 2.15
N HIS A 10 -4.03 -13.22 1.14
CA HIS A 10 -2.69 -12.67 1.29
C HIS A 10 -2.68 -11.52 2.29
N TRP A 11 -3.71 -10.67 2.24
CA TRP A 11 -3.86 -9.57 3.17
C TRP A 11 -3.97 -10.05 4.61
N GLN A 12 -4.74 -11.10 4.90
CA GLN A 12 -4.83 -11.67 6.25
C GLN A 12 -3.47 -12.15 6.77
N LYS A 13 -2.66 -12.83 5.95
CA LYS A 13 -1.30 -13.24 6.35
C LYS A 13 -0.39 -12.03 6.62
N LEU A 14 -0.43 -11.04 5.74
CA LEU A 14 0.34 -9.80 5.88
C LEU A 14 -0.06 -9.02 7.15
N LYS A 15 -1.37 -8.97 7.46
CA LYS A 15 -1.88 -8.33 8.67
C LYS A 15 -1.25 -8.88 9.94
N VAL A 16 -1.08 -10.20 10.03
CA VAL A 16 -0.43 -10.85 11.18
C VAL A 16 1.02 -10.37 11.33
N ILE A 17 1.77 -10.33 10.22
CA ILE A 17 3.16 -9.86 10.22
C ILE A 17 3.23 -8.38 10.62
N LEU A 18 2.38 -7.54 10.05
CA LEU A 18 2.33 -6.11 10.35
C LEU A 18 1.97 -5.85 11.82
N ARG A 19 1.07 -6.66 12.38
CA ARG A 19 0.72 -6.61 13.81
C ARG A 19 1.91 -7.00 14.69
N ASN A 20 2.69 -8.02 14.30
CA ASN A 20 3.89 -8.42 15.02
C ASN A 20 4.99 -7.34 14.98
N LEU A 21 5.02 -6.53 13.92
CA LEU A 21 5.91 -5.38 13.79
C LEU A 21 5.38 -4.12 14.50
N SER A 22 4.31 -4.23 15.30
CA SER A 22 3.65 -3.10 15.98
C SER A 22 3.15 -2.01 15.03
N ILE A 23 2.92 -2.33 13.75
CA ILE A 23 2.36 -1.40 12.76
C ILE A 23 0.83 -1.44 12.90
N HIS A 24 0.29 -0.46 13.62
CA HIS A 24 -1.15 -0.36 13.86
C HIS A 24 -1.96 -0.27 12.55
N HIS A 25 -3.04 -1.04 12.50
CA HIS A 25 -3.99 -1.05 11.40
C HIS A 25 -4.86 0.21 11.39
N ASN A 26 -4.42 1.22 10.65
CA ASN A 26 -5.34 2.22 10.14
C ASN A 26 -6.04 1.65 8.89
N SER A 27 -7.31 1.98 8.66
CA SER A 27 -8.11 1.51 7.51
C SER A 27 -7.43 1.73 6.16
N ASN A 28 -6.51 2.71 6.07
CA ASN A 28 -5.74 3.05 4.88
C ASN A 28 -4.44 2.24 4.70
N LEU A 29 -4.10 1.30 5.59
CA LEU A 29 -2.87 0.52 5.49
C LEU A 29 -2.87 -0.44 4.30
N ARG A 30 -4.03 -1.04 3.96
CA ARG A 30 -4.17 -1.90 2.78
C ARG A 30 -3.84 -1.14 1.51
N ASN A 31 -4.50 0.01 1.31
CA ASN A 31 -4.31 0.84 0.12
C ASN A 31 -2.88 1.37 0.01
N PHE A 32 -2.23 1.68 1.14
CA PHE A 32 -0.82 2.08 1.16
C PHE A 32 0.11 0.96 0.68
N ILE A 33 -0.07 -0.27 1.16
CA ILE A 33 0.74 -1.40 0.73
C ILE A 33 0.45 -1.73 -0.74
N GLU A 34 -0.80 -1.68 -1.18
CA GLU A 34 -1.16 -1.83 -2.59
C GLU A 34 -0.51 -0.76 -3.48
N ALA A 35 -0.44 0.49 -3.04
CA ALA A 35 0.27 1.55 -3.76
C ALA A 35 1.76 1.24 -3.94
N ILE A 36 2.41 0.73 -2.90
CA ILE A 36 3.82 0.34 -2.94
C ILE A 36 4.01 -0.84 -3.90
N LEU A 37 3.18 -1.88 -3.81
CA LEU A 37 3.23 -3.03 -4.70
C LEU A 37 2.99 -2.62 -6.16
N TYR A 38 2.03 -1.72 -6.40
CA TYR A 38 1.77 -1.16 -7.72
C TYR A 38 3.03 -0.48 -8.26
N ARG A 39 3.66 0.40 -7.46
CA ARG A 39 4.88 1.10 -7.84
C ARG A 39 6.05 0.16 -8.15
N ILE A 40 6.27 -0.87 -7.32
CA ILE A 40 7.35 -1.85 -7.55
C ILE A 40 7.12 -2.61 -8.86
N ARG A 41 5.88 -2.95 -9.17
CA ARG A 41 5.52 -3.66 -10.40
C ARG A 41 5.62 -2.79 -11.65
N THR A 42 5.20 -1.53 -11.59
CA THR A 42 5.19 -0.63 -12.76
C THR A 42 6.47 0.16 -12.94
N GLY A 43 7.28 0.31 -11.88
CA GLY A 43 8.43 1.21 -11.86
C GLY A 43 8.06 2.69 -11.95
N CYS A 44 6.78 3.06 -11.80
CA CYS A 44 6.33 4.43 -11.98
C CYS A 44 6.85 5.37 -10.87
N PRO A 45 7.01 6.68 -11.14
CA PRO A 45 7.32 7.63 -10.09
C PRO A 45 6.14 7.75 -9.11
N TRP A 46 6.41 8.23 -7.89
CA TRP A 46 5.40 8.37 -6.83
C TRP A 46 4.21 9.25 -7.25
N ARG A 47 4.45 10.25 -8.12
CA ARG A 47 3.43 11.19 -8.59
C ARG A 47 2.37 10.52 -9.47
N ASP A 48 2.75 9.46 -10.19
CA ASP A 48 1.89 8.76 -11.16
C ASP A 48 1.15 7.58 -10.53
N ILE A 49 1.22 7.43 -9.20
CA ILE A 49 0.43 6.42 -8.50
C ILE A 49 -1.06 6.75 -8.64
N PRO A 50 -1.91 5.79 -9.05
CA PRO A 50 -3.33 6.01 -9.18
C PRO A 50 -3.97 6.50 -7.88
N CYS A 51 -4.82 7.51 -8.00
CA CYS A 51 -5.58 8.08 -6.88
C CYS A 51 -6.49 7.06 -6.18
N CYS A 52 -6.77 5.91 -6.81
CA CYS A 52 -7.50 4.77 -6.24
C CYS A 52 -6.87 4.27 -4.94
N PHE A 53 -5.55 4.38 -4.79
CA PHE A 53 -4.83 3.96 -3.59
C PHE A 53 -4.72 5.06 -2.52
N GLY A 54 -5.20 6.27 -2.83
CA GLY A 54 -5.05 7.46 -2.01
C GLY A 54 -4.19 8.53 -2.69
N HIS A 55 -3.98 9.63 -1.98
CA HIS A 55 -3.23 10.76 -2.52
C HIS A 55 -1.73 10.44 -2.58
N SER A 56 -1.13 10.59 -3.77
CA SER A 56 0.28 10.24 -4.04
C SER A 56 1.27 10.92 -3.08
N ASN A 57 1.07 12.19 -2.77
CA ASN A 57 1.90 12.91 -1.80
C ASN A 57 1.80 12.34 -0.38
N SER A 58 0.63 11.88 0.04
CA SER A 58 0.44 11.29 1.37
C SER A 58 1.12 9.93 1.49
N ILE A 59 1.05 9.12 0.41
CA ILE A 59 1.75 7.84 0.31
C ILE A 59 3.27 8.09 0.36
N PHE A 60 3.78 9.03 -0.45
CA PHE A 60 5.20 9.37 -0.44
C PHE A 60 5.69 9.86 0.93
N LYS A 61 4.98 10.80 1.54
CA LYS A 61 5.30 11.30 2.89
C LYS A 61 5.29 10.20 3.95
N ARG A 62 4.41 9.21 3.82
CA ARG A 62 4.35 8.07 4.75
C ARG A 62 5.48 7.07 4.51
N PHE A 63 5.89 6.88 3.26
CA PHE A 63 7.02 6.02 2.91
C PHE A 63 8.37 6.62 3.36
N ASN A 64 8.51 7.94 3.29
CA ASN A 64 9.73 8.67 3.62
C ASN A 64 9.81 9.11 5.11
N ARG A 65 8.98 8.52 5.97
CA ARG A 65 9.01 8.72 7.43
C ARG A 65 9.73 7.55 8.08
#